data_AF-A0A1B8CSD1-F1
#
_entry.id   AF-A0A1B8CSD1-F1
#
_cell.length_a   1.000
_cell.length_b   1.000
_cell.length_c   1.000
_cell.angle_alpha   90.00
_cell.angle_beta   90.00
_cell.angle_gamma   90.00
#
_symmetry.space_group_name_H-M   'P 1'
#
loop_
_entity.id
_entity.type
_entity.pdbx_description
1 polymer ?
#
loop_
_entity_poly.entity_id
_entity_poly.type
_entity_poly.pdbx_seq_one_letter_code
_entity_poly.pdbx_strand_id
1 'polypeptide(L)'
;MLIRETELARQNGEPINVFDLPQLYTKPSSLALLSALVSLKPKPISWEENDVDHDQPREDKNAIASYLTKIVSNPLTWLAEDEQVEVWEQASIRLSERSGRN
;
A
#
# COMPACT_ATOMS: atom_id res chain seq x y z
N MET A 1 -2.60 6.06 -23.92
CA MET A 1 -3.16 7.13 -23.08
C MET A 1 -4.05 6.50 -22.03
N LEU A 2 -3.49 5.96 -20.94
CA LEU A 2 -4.23 5.43 -19.78
C LEU A 2 -3.29 5.15 -18.58
N ILE A 3 -2.46 6.12 -18.18
CA ILE A 3 -1.63 6.03 -16.96
C ILE A 3 -1.75 7.35 -16.20
N ARG A 4 -2.99 7.76 -15.87
CA ARG A 4 -3.22 8.98 -15.06
C ARG A 4 -4.28 8.84 -13.97
N GLU A 5 -5.01 7.73 -13.89
CA GLU A 5 -6.06 7.59 -12.88
C GLU A 5 -5.56 6.98 -11.55
N THR A 6 -4.44 6.26 -11.54
CA THR A 6 -3.88 5.68 -10.31
C THR A 6 -3.07 6.66 -9.47
N GLU A 7 -2.68 7.81 -10.01
CA GLU A 7 -1.93 8.87 -9.29
C GLU A 7 -2.85 9.79 -8.46
N LEU A 8 -4.17 9.72 -8.68
CA LEU A 8 -5.12 10.75 -8.23
C LEU A 8 -5.56 10.60 -6.76
N ALA A 9 -5.31 9.45 -6.12
CA ALA A 9 -5.72 9.23 -4.73
C ALA A 9 -4.88 10.00 -3.69
N ARG A 10 -3.71 10.52 -4.06
CA ARG A 10 -2.79 11.20 -3.13
C ARG A 10 -3.04 12.72 -3.01
N GLN A 11 -4.16 13.24 -3.50
CA GLN A 11 -4.38 14.70 -3.56
C GLN A 11 -4.79 15.34 -2.23
N ASN A 12 -5.21 14.58 -1.22
CA ASN A 12 -5.82 15.16 -0.01
C ASN A 12 -4.96 15.12 1.27
N GLY A 13 -3.76 14.54 1.24
CA GLY A 13 -2.89 14.49 2.43
C GLY A 13 -3.47 13.73 3.63
N GLU A 14 -4.59 13.01 3.46
CA GLU A 14 -5.21 12.22 4.52
C GLU A 14 -4.40 10.93 4.79
N PRO A 15 -4.31 10.52 6.07
CA PRO A 15 -3.59 9.30 6.45
C PRO A 15 -4.30 8.08 5.87
N ILE A 16 -3.51 7.13 5.37
CA ILE A 16 -4.09 5.85 4.92
C ILE A 16 -4.59 5.07 6.14
N ASN A 17 -5.88 4.75 6.13
CA ASN A 17 -6.48 3.83 7.09
C ASN A 17 -6.60 2.43 6.48
N VAL A 18 -6.02 1.43 7.15
CA VAL A 18 -6.01 0.03 6.67
C VAL A 18 -7.39 -0.62 6.60
N PHE A 19 -8.38 -0.06 7.30
CA PHE A 19 -9.76 -0.54 7.25
C PHE A 19 -10.48 -0.17 5.95
N ASP A 20 -9.98 0.84 5.23
CA ASP A 20 -10.50 1.23 3.91
C ASP A 20 -9.89 0.39 2.78
N LEU A 21 -8.89 -0.44 3.08
CA LEU A 21 -8.23 -1.32 2.11
C LEU A 21 -9.03 -2.63 1.92
N PRO A 22 -8.86 -3.32 0.77
CA PRO A 22 -9.51 -4.60 0.52
C PRO A 22 -9.15 -5.64 1.58
N GLN A 23 -10.18 -6.28 2.15
CA GLN A 23 -9.99 -7.27 3.21
C GLN A 23 -9.93 -8.69 2.64
N LEU A 24 -8.88 -9.46 2.94
CA LEU A 24 -8.65 -10.78 2.32
C LEU A 24 -9.81 -11.77 2.48
N TYR A 25 -10.57 -11.68 3.59
CA TYR A 25 -11.73 -12.56 3.81
C TYR A 25 -12.87 -12.31 2.81
N THR A 26 -12.92 -11.15 2.15
CA THR A 26 -13.90 -10.86 1.09
C THR A 26 -13.45 -11.36 -0.28
N LYS A 27 -12.28 -12.02 -0.37
CA LYS A 27 -11.69 -12.52 -1.62
C LYS A 27 -11.67 -11.44 -2.73
N PRO A 28 -11.03 -10.29 -2.48
CA PRO A 28 -10.97 -9.20 -3.45
C PRO A 28 -10.26 -9.61 -4.75
N SER A 29 -10.56 -8.96 -5.86
CA SER A 29 -9.84 -9.18 -7.12
C SER A 29 -8.36 -8.78 -7.00
N SER A 30 -7.53 -9.36 -7.86
CA SER A 30 -6.11 -9.01 -8.04
C SER A 30 -5.94 -7.50 -8.25
N LEU A 31 -6.73 -6.92 -9.14
CA LEU A 31 -6.74 -5.49 -9.46
C LEU A 31 -7.00 -4.61 -8.21
N ALA A 32 -7.94 -5.00 -7.34
CA ALA A 32 -8.23 -4.25 -6.13
C ALA A 32 -7.06 -4.29 -5.14
N LEU A 33 -6.42 -5.45 -4.97
CA LEU A 33 -5.23 -5.60 -4.14
C LEU A 33 -4.06 -4.79 -4.70
N LEU A 34 -3.80 -4.85 -6.00
CA LEU A 34 -2.73 -4.10 -6.65
C LEU A 34 -2.96 -2.58 -6.55
N SER A 35 -4.20 -2.12 -6.71
CA SER A 35 -4.54 -0.70 -6.51
C SER A 35 -4.27 -0.23 -5.08
N ALA A 36 -4.63 -1.03 -4.09
CA ALA A 36 -4.31 -0.77 -2.68
C ALA A 36 -2.79 -0.77 -2.43
N LEU A 37 -2.04 -1.70 -3.04
CA LEU A 37 -0.59 -1.72 -2.92
C LEU A 37 0.03 -0.46 -3.52
N VAL A 38 -0.47 0.03 -4.67
CA VAL A 38 -0.07 1.30 -5.28
C VAL A 38 -0.27 2.47 -4.33
N SER A 39 -1.42 2.58 -3.66
CA SER A 39 -1.68 3.69 -2.71
C SER A 39 -0.72 3.66 -1.52
N LEU A 40 -0.28 2.47 -1.09
CA LEU A 40 0.65 2.26 0.03
C LEU A 40 2.12 2.61 -0.25
N LYS A 41 2.47 3.11 -1.46
CA LYS A 41 3.83 3.58 -1.74
C LYS A 41 4.25 4.70 -0.77
N PRO A 42 5.45 4.64 -0.15
CA PRO A 42 5.94 5.73 0.69
C PRO A 42 6.03 7.05 -0.09
N LYS A 43 5.69 8.17 0.55
CA LYS A 43 5.95 9.50 -0.01
C LYS A 43 7.48 9.67 -0.11
N PRO A 44 8.02 10.19 -1.22
CA PRO A 44 9.42 10.59 -1.25
C PRO A 44 9.68 11.63 -0.15
N ILE A 45 10.81 11.51 0.55
CA ILE A 45 11.26 12.52 1.51
C ILE A 45 11.50 13.79 0.70
N SER A 46 10.65 14.81 0.90
CA SER A 46 10.89 16.14 0.33
C SER A 46 11.95 16.81 1.18
N TRP A 47 13.13 17.07 0.63
CA TRP A 47 14.24 17.71 1.35
C TRP A 47 14.01 19.22 1.60
N GLU A 48 12.81 19.74 1.34
CA GLU A 48 12.46 21.17 1.47
C GLU A 48 11.38 21.48 2.52
N GLU A 49 11.11 20.61 3.49
CA GLU A 49 10.16 20.93 4.57
C GLU A 49 10.91 21.23 5.88
N ASN A 50 11.09 22.55 6.09
CA ASN A 50 11.33 23.14 7.40
C ASN A 50 10.37 22.53 8.43
N ASP A 51 10.89 22.35 9.65
CA ASP A 51 10.36 21.91 10.96
C ASP A 51 8.88 22.22 11.36
N VAL A 52 7.92 22.24 10.44
CA VAL A 52 6.51 22.60 10.70
C VAL A 52 5.54 21.49 10.35
N ASP A 53 5.75 20.28 10.86
CA ASP A 53 4.64 19.32 10.82
C ASP A 53 4.64 18.32 11.99
N HIS A 54 4.13 18.82 13.12
CA HIS A 54 3.80 18.02 14.28
C HIS A 54 2.31 17.63 14.32
N ASP A 55 1.52 18.02 13.31
CA ASP A 55 0.05 17.98 13.32
C ASP A 55 -0.56 17.26 12.10
N GLN A 56 0.19 16.81 11.09
CA GLN A 56 -0.38 15.92 10.08
C GLN A 56 -0.68 14.55 10.69
N PRO A 57 -1.85 13.98 10.39
CA PRO A 57 -2.16 12.61 10.74
C PRO A 57 -1.09 11.69 10.10
N ARG A 58 -0.27 11.07 10.95
CA ARG A 58 0.73 10.11 10.50
C ARG A 58 0.05 8.78 10.23
N GLU A 59 0.37 8.18 9.07
CA GLU A 59 -0.04 6.81 8.77
C GLU A 59 0.35 5.86 9.92
N ASP A 60 -0.55 4.94 10.27
CA ASP A 60 -0.21 3.86 11.20
C ASP A 60 0.69 2.85 10.49
N LYS A 61 2.00 3.08 10.61
CA LYS A 61 3.05 2.24 10.01
C LYS A 61 2.93 0.78 10.43
N ASN A 62 2.52 0.51 11.68
CA ASN A 62 2.41 -0.85 12.19
C ASN A 62 1.19 -1.57 11.62
N ALA A 63 0.05 -0.87 11.52
CA ALA A 63 -1.14 -1.39 10.87
C ALA A 63 -0.88 -1.71 9.39
N ILE A 64 -0.21 -0.80 8.67
CA ILE A 64 0.15 -1.00 7.26
C ILE A 64 1.12 -2.18 7.10
N ALA A 65 2.17 -2.26 7.92
CA ALA A 65 3.09 -3.39 7.89
C ALA A 65 2.36 -4.72 8.15
N SER A 66 1.46 -4.73 9.16
CA SER A 66 0.63 -5.89 9.46
C SER A 66 -0.27 -6.30 8.30
N TYR A 67 -0.86 -5.32 7.58
CA TYR A 67 -1.67 -5.58 6.39
C TYR A 67 -0.85 -6.18 5.25
N LEU A 68 0.33 -5.62 4.96
CA LEU A 68 1.25 -6.14 3.94
C LEU A 68 1.72 -7.56 4.28
N THR A 69 2.10 -7.82 5.53
CA THR A 69 2.48 -9.16 5.99
C THR A 69 1.32 -10.16 5.85
N LYS A 70 0.08 -9.75 6.13
CA LYS A 70 -1.11 -10.59 5.90
C LYS A 70 -1.27 -10.95 4.42
N ILE A 71 -1.01 -10.02 3.49
CA ILE A 71 -1.06 -10.32 2.05
C ILE A 71 0.01 -11.35 1.68
N VAL A 72 1.27 -11.10 2.07
CA VAL A 72 2.42 -11.97 1.72
C VAL A 72 2.27 -13.38 2.31
N SER A 73 1.66 -13.51 3.49
CA SER A 73 1.43 -14.81 4.15
C SER A 73 0.15 -15.53 3.73
N ASN A 74 -0.74 -14.87 2.98
CA ASN A 74 -1.99 -15.48 2.53
C ASN A 74 -1.77 -16.27 1.23
N PRO A 75 -2.32 -17.48 1.10
CA PRO A 75 -2.17 -18.29 -0.12
C PRO A 75 -2.96 -17.75 -1.33
N LEU A 76 -3.82 -16.75 -1.16
CA LEU A 76 -4.57 -16.07 -2.22
C LEU A 76 -5.29 -17.02 -3.20
N THR A 77 -5.78 -18.17 -2.71
CA THR A 77 -6.25 -19.31 -3.51
C THR A 77 -7.47 -19.03 -4.41
N TRP A 78 -8.03 -17.82 -4.36
CA TRP A 78 -9.14 -17.39 -5.21
C TRP A 78 -8.67 -16.62 -6.46
N LEU A 79 -7.38 -16.32 -6.56
CA LEU A 79 -6.74 -15.66 -7.71
C LEU A 79 -6.05 -16.69 -8.60
N ALA A 80 -5.78 -16.33 -9.85
CA ALA A 80 -4.94 -17.13 -10.74
C ALA A 80 -3.47 -17.11 -10.29
N GLU A 81 -2.67 -18.11 -10.68
CA GLU A 81 -1.28 -18.26 -10.22
C GLU A 81 -0.40 -17.05 -10.57
N ASP A 82 -0.56 -16.50 -11.78
CA ASP A 82 0.13 -15.30 -12.24
C ASP A 82 -0.26 -14.06 -11.41
N GLU A 83 -1.55 -13.92 -11.09
CA GLU A 83 -2.04 -12.84 -10.24
C GLU A 83 -1.53 -12.95 -8.80
N GLN A 84 -1.45 -14.16 -8.25
CA GLN A 84 -0.92 -14.41 -6.91
C GLN A 84 0.53 -13.93 -6.82
N VAL A 85 1.35 -14.32 -7.80
CA VAL A 85 2.77 -13.95 -7.87
C VAL A 85 2.92 -12.43 -7.93
N GLU A 86 2.17 -11.75 -8.79
CA GLU A 86 2.25 -10.28 -8.92
C GLU A 86 1.85 -9.58 -7.61
N VAL A 87 0.78 -10.02 -6.95
CA VAL A 87 0.32 -9.44 -5.68
C VAL A 87 1.35 -9.64 -4.58
N TRP A 88 1.93 -10.84 -4.44
CA TRP A 88 2.95 -11.11 -3.42
C TRP A 88 4.23 -10.32 -3.67
N GLU A 89 4.67 -10.20 -4.92
CA GLU A 89 5.84 -9.41 -5.30
C GLU A 89 5.65 -7.94 -4.93
N GLN A 90 4.53 -7.34 -5.37
CA GLN A 90 4.23 -5.94 -5.06
C GLN A 90 4.10 -5.70 -3.55
N ALA A 91 3.45 -6.61 -2.81
CA ALA A 91 3.32 -6.49 -1.35
C ALA A 91 4.68 -6.57 -0.64
N SER A 92 5.56 -7.48 -1.09
CA SER A 92 6.92 -7.63 -0.55
C SER A 92 7.78 -6.39 -0.82
N ILE A 93 7.65 -5.78 -2.00
CA ILE A 93 8.30 -4.50 -2.34
C ILE A 93 7.85 -3.41 -1.36
N ARG A 94 6.54 -3.21 -1.16
CA ARG A 94 6.03 -2.16 -0.25
C ARG A 94 6.45 -2.39 1.20
N LEU A 95 6.51 -3.65 1.64
CA LEU A 95 6.98 -3.99 2.97
C LEU A 95 8.47 -3.65 3.14
N SER A 96 9.28 -3.92 2.11
CA SER A 96 10.72 -3.64 2.10
C SER A 96 11.01 -2.14 2.10
N GLU A 97 10.33 -1.37 1.25
CA GLU A 97 10.45 0.10 1.18
C GLU A 97 10.15 0.76 2.55
N ARG A 98 9.20 0.20 3.31
CA ARG A 98 8.77 0.72 4.62
C ARG A 98 9.62 0.25 5.80
N SER A 99 10.44 -0.79 5.63
CA SER A 99 11.23 -1.40 6.72
C SER A 99 12.54 -0.66 7.05
N GLY A 100 12.86 0.44 6.36
CA GLY A 100 13.98 1.31 6.74
C GLY A 100 15.37 0.78 6.38
N ARG A 101 15.52 0.13 5.23
CA ARG A 101 16.84 -0.26 4.68
C ARG A 101 17.07 0.35 3.30
N ASN A 102 17.11 1.68 3.22
CA ASN A 102 17.86 2.40 2.18
C ASN A 102 18.12 3.83 2.65
#